data_AF-A0A8X7RQE5-F1
#
_entry.id   AF-A0A8X7RQE5-F1
#
_cell.length_a   1.000
_cell.length_b   1.000
_cell.length_c   1.000
_cell.angle_alpha   90.00
_cell.angle_beta   90.00
_cell.angle_gamma   90.00
#
_symmetry.space_group_name_H-M   'P 1'
#
loop_
_entity.id
_entity.type
_entity.pdbx_description
1 polymer ?
#
loop_
_entity_poly.entity_id
_entity_poly.type
_entity_poly.pdbx_seq_one_letter_code
_entity_poly.pdbx_strand_id
1 'polypeptide(L)' 'MAMKSTTKSQHTTRKSPVTMYFIDISPGRSDSQLRFRLIHFWEAKNIAKAGAFLGLELLFIDEYV' A
#
# COMPACT_ATOMS: atom_id res chain seq x y z
N MET A 1 46.81 26.24 0.62
CA MET A 1 46.09 25.24 -0.19
C MET A 1 44.70 25.11 0.41
N ALA A 2 43.63 25.46 -0.31
CA ALA A 2 42.27 25.40 0.20
C ALA A 2 41.45 24.49 -0.73
N MET A 3 40.96 23.37 -0.18
CA MET A 3 40.20 22.36 -0.90
C MET A 3 38.76 22.85 -1.07
N LYS A 4 38.32 23.04 -2.33
CA LYS A 4 36.91 23.25 -2.67
C LYS A 4 36.17 21.93 -2.47
N SER A 5 35.25 21.86 -1.52
CA SER A 5 34.31 20.75 -1.40
C SER A 5 33.19 20.92 -2.43
N THR A 6 33.29 20.16 -3.51
CA THR A 6 32.23 20.05 -4.51
C THR A 6 31.13 19.13 -3.96
N THR A 7 30.13 19.70 -3.30
CA THR A 7 28.90 18.97 -2.95
C THR A 7 28.11 18.73 -4.24
N LYS A 8 28.30 17.55 -4.84
CA LYS A 8 27.44 17.05 -5.91
C LYS A 8 26.02 16.91 -5.35
N SER A 9 25.12 17.77 -5.80
CA SER A 9 23.69 17.61 -5.62
C SER A 9 23.29 16.24 -6.16
N GLN A 10 22.99 15.30 -5.27
CA GLN A 10 22.30 14.07 -5.63
C GLN A 10 20.89 14.45 -6.02
N HIS A 11 20.65 14.65 -7.32
CA HIS A 11 19.32 14.60 -7.90
C HIS A 11 18.82 13.17 -7.73
N THR A 12 18.28 12.84 -6.56
CA THR A 12 17.44 11.66 -6.41
C THR A 12 16.22 11.93 -7.25
N THR A 13 16.19 11.40 -8.47
CA THR A 13 14.95 11.29 -9.23
C THR A 13 14.06 10.39 -8.38
N ARG A 14 13.22 11.01 -7.54
CA ARG A 14 12.15 10.32 -6.82
C ARG A 14 11.27 9.75 -7.92
N LYS A 15 11.54 8.50 -8.34
CA LYS A 15 10.64 7.75 -9.21
C LYS A 15 9.28 7.90 -8.57
N SER A 16 8.34 8.50 -9.29
CA SER A 16 6.95 8.50 -8.87
C SER A 16 6.61 7.04 -8.59
N PRO A 17 6.05 6.71 -7.40
CA PRO A 17 5.68 5.34 -7.11
C PRO A 17 4.77 4.88 -8.25
N VAL A 18 5.17 3.83 -8.93
CA VAL A 18 4.34 3.19 -9.95
C VAL A 18 3.07 2.78 -9.24
N THR A 19 1.95 3.39 -9.63
CA THR A 19 0.64 3.06 -9.08
C THR A 19 0.24 1.72 -9.68
N MET A 20 0.10 0.71 -8.84
CA MET A 20 -0.37 -0.63 -9.23
C MET A 20 -1.89 -0.70 -9.16
N TYR A 21 -2.46 -1.61 -9.95
CA TYR A 21 -3.85 -2.05 -9.84
C TYR A 21 -3.93 -3.46 -9.27
N PHE A 22 -5.11 -3.88 -8.79
CA PHE A 22 -5.30 -5.23 -8.24
C PHE A 22 -4.95 -6.34 -9.24
N ILE A 23 -5.17 -6.12 -10.54
CA ILE A 23 -4.87 -7.09 -11.60
C ILE A 23 -3.36 -7.33 -11.79
N ASP A 24 -2.52 -6.38 -11.38
CA ASP A 24 -1.06 -6.46 -11.54
C ASP A 24 -0.38 -7.14 -10.34
N ILE A 25 -1.14 -7.56 -9.34
CA ILE A 25 -0.59 -8.12 -8.11
C ILE A 25 -0.11 -9.55 -8.34
N SER A 26 1.20 -9.74 -8.25
CA SER A 26 1.82 -11.05 -8.16
C SER A 26 2.07 -11.47 -6.70
N PRO A 27 2.03 -12.77 -6.36
CA PRO A 27 2.43 -13.25 -5.04
C PRO A 27 3.87 -12.85 -4.68
N GLY A 28 4.07 -12.40 -3.44
CA GLY A 28 5.40 -12.04 -2.92
C GLY A 28 5.46 -10.63 -2.33
N ARG A 29 6.66 -10.23 -1.90
CA ARG A 29 6.92 -8.85 -1.46
C ARG A 29 7.15 -7.97 -2.69
N SER A 30 6.51 -6.81 -2.71
CA SER A 30 6.71 -5.78 -3.72
C SER A 30 6.92 -4.43 -3.04
N ASP A 31 7.80 -3.60 -3.62
CA ASP A 31 8.01 -2.21 -3.21
C ASP A 31 7.03 -1.24 -3.90
N SER A 32 6.07 -1.76 -4.67
CA SER A 32 5.04 -0.99 -5.36
C SER A 32 3.99 -0.44 -4.38
N GLN A 33 3.33 0.66 -4.79
CA GLN A 33 2.20 1.21 -4.06
C GLN A 33 0.90 0.87 -4.78
N LEU A 34 -0.01 0.23 -4.07
CA LEU A 34 -1.39 -0.01 -4.50
C LEU A 34 -2.29 1.06 -3.89
N ARG A 35 -3.08 1.73 -4.73
CA ARG A 35 -4.10 2.68 -4.29
C ARG A 35 -5.48 2.08 -4.53
N PHE A 36 -6.32 2.12 -3.51
CA PHE A 36 -7.61 1.46 -3.55
C PHE A 36 -8.66 2.27 -2.80
N ARG A 37 -9.93 2.02 -3.13
CA ARG A 37 -11.07 2.44 -2.33
C ARG A 37 -11.60 1.23 -1.57
N LEU A 38 -11.92 1.44 -0.30
CA LEU A 38 -12.63 0.46 0.51
C LEU A 38 -14.12 0.57 0.19
N ILE A 39 -14.70 -0.50 -0.36
CA ILE A 39 -16.14 -0.59 -0.63
C ILE A 39 -16.86 -1.09 0.62
N HIS A 40 -16.28 -2.09 1.29
CA HIS A 40 -16.98 -2.78 2.37
C HIS A 40 -16.05 -3.21 3.50
N PHE A 41 -16.48 -2.99 4.74
CA PHE A 41 -15.80 -3.38 5.97
C PHE A 41 -16.77 -4.15 6.86
N TRP A 42 -16.51 -5.44 7.07
CA TRP A 42 -17.28 -6.27 8.01
C TRP A 42 -16.39 -6.88 9.08
N GLU A 43 -16.91 -6.88 10.31
CA GLU A 43 -16.35 -7.64 11.42
C GLU A 43 -17.05 -8.99 11.51
N ALA A 44 -16.30 -10.06 11.28
CA ALA A 44 -16.78 -11.40 11.58
C ALA A 44 -16.79 -11.59 13.10
N LYS A 45 -17.97 -11.84 13.66
CA LYS A 45 -18.17 -12.07 15.11
C LYS A 45 -18.85 -13.40 15.37
N ASN A 46 -18.42 -14.07 16.43
CA ASN A 46 -19.08 -15.28 16.92
C ASN A 46 -20.23 -14.90 17.85
N ILE A 47 -21.45 -14.86 17.31
CA ILE A 47 -22.64 -14.53 18.09
C ILE A 47 -22.86 -15.53 19.26
N ALA A 48 -22.58 -16.81 19.04
CA ALA A 48 -22.74 -17.85 20.07
C ALA A 48 -21.71 -17.70 21.23
N LYS A 49 -20.59 -17.02 21.01
CA LYS A 49 -19.58 -16.72 22.02
C LYS A 49 -19.57 -15.23 22.38
N ALA A 50 -20.74 -14.68 22.69
CA ALA A 50 -20.91 -13.30 23.14
C ALA A 50 -20.33 -12.24 22.17
N GLY A 51 -20.40 -12.51 20.86
CA GLY A 51 -19.88 -11.59 19.84
C GLY A 51 -18.36 -11.54 19.77
N ALA A 52 -17.66 -12.58 20.24
CA ALA A 52 -16.20 -12.65 20.16
C ALA A 52 -15.70 -12.40 18.74
N PHE A 53 -14.70 -11.53 18.60
CA PHE A 53 -14.11 -11.18 17.30
C PHE A 53 -13.44 -12.40 16.65
N LEU A 54 -13.79 -12.66 15.39
CA LEU A 54 -13.23 -13.75 14.59
C LEU A 54 -12.31 -13.23 13.48
N GLY A 55 -12.60 -12.06 12.92
CA GLY A 55 -11.80 -11.50 11.84
C GLY A 55 -12.44 -10.29 11.17
N LEU A 56 -11.76 -9.79 10.14
CA LEU A 56 -12.24 -8.73 9.26
C LEU A 56 -12.39 -9.26 7.85
N GLU A 57 -13.47 -8.85 7.18
CA GLU A 57 -13.66 -9.02 5.75
C GLU A 57 -13.70 -7.65 5.09
N LEU A 58 -12.82 -7.43 4.12
CA LEU A 58 -12.60 -6.15 3.47
C LEU A 58 -12.76 -6.34 1.96
N LEU A 59 -13.62 -5.54 1.33
CA LEU A 59 -13.78 -5.49 -0.11
C LEU A 59 -13.17 -4.20 -0.65
N PHE A 60 -12.21 -4.34 -1.55
CA PHE A 60 -11.48 -3.23 -2.15
C PHE A 60 -11.71 -3.17 -3.67
N ILE A 61 -11.57 -1.97 -4.23
CA ILE A 61 -11.50 -1.71 -5.68
C ILE A 61 -10.37 -0.73 -5.95
N ASP A 62 -9.87 -0.69 -7.17
CA ASP A 62 -8.85 0.29 -7.57
C ASP A 62 -9.29 1.74 -7.32
N GLU A 63 -8.30 2.63 -7.09
CA GLU A 63 -8.56 4.06 -6.88
C GLU A 63 -9.24 4.71 -8.09
N TYR A 64 -8.96 4.25 -9.31
CA TYR A 64 -9.55 4.74 -10.55
C TYR A 64 -10.19 3.55 -11.29
N VAL A 65 -11.43 3.74 -11.74
CA VAL A 65 -12.23 2.76 -12.52
C VAL A 65 -12.25 3.20 -13.97
#